data_AF-W0RPL7-F1
#
_entry.id   AF-W0RPL7-F1
#
_cell.length_a   1.000
_cell.length_b   1.000
_cell.length_c   1.000
_cell.angle_alpha   90.00
_cell.angle_beta   90.00
_cell.angle_gamma   90.00
#
_symmetry.space_group_name_H-M   'P 1'
#
loop_
_entity.id
_entity.type
_entity.pdbx_description
1 polymer ?
#
loop_
_entity_poly.entity_id
_entity_poly.type
_entity_poly.pdbx_seq_one_letter_code
_entity_poly.pdbx_strand_id
1 'polypeptide(L)' 'MATTWQPTTLVQCISVEPWLLIPGDDEPGGCHDLTLGKIYELVGVEADGAFYRIIDDSDDDYLYPASHFREV' A
#
# COMPACT_ATOMS: atom_id res chain seq x y z
N MET A 1 22.89 -6.66 19.23
CA MET A 1 22.03 -5.64 18.61
C MET A 1 20.62 -6.18 18.67
N ALA A 2 19.76 -5.58 19.50
CA ALA A 2 18.38 -6.03 19.61
C ALA A 2 17.61 -5.41 18.43
N THR A 3 17.27 -6.24 17.44
CA THR A 3 16.29 -5.87 16.41
C THR A 3 15.00 -5.59 17.17
N THR A 4 14.67 -4.31 17.34
CA THR A 4 13.37 -3.90 17.88
C THR A 4 12.36 -4.33 16.84
N TRP A 5 11.72 -5.48 17.08
CA TRP A 5 10.54 -5.90 16.36
C TRP A 5 9.47 -4.87 16.67
N GLN A 6 9.25 -3.94 15.73
CA GLN A 6 8.01 -3.17 15.74
C GLN A 6 6.92 -4.14 15.27
N PRO A 7 5.72 -4.15 15.91
CA PRO A 7 4.62 -4.94 15.42
C PRO A 7 4.34 -4.46 13.99
N THR A 8 4.60 -5.34 13.01
CA THR A 8 4.24 -5.07 11.63
C THR A 8 2.73 -4.98 11.58
N THR A 9 2.24 -3.78 11.35
CA THR A 9 0.80 -3.56 11.18
C THR A 9 0.46 -4.22 9.86
N LEU A 10 -0.44 -5.20 9.89
CA LEU A 10 -0.87 -5.89 8.68
C LEU A 10 -2.12 -5.20 8.15
N VAL A 11 -2.20 -5.05 6.83
CA VAL A 11 -3.35 -4.44 6.19
C VAL A 11 -3.83 -5.29 5.03
N GLN A 12 -5.15 -5.47 4.92
CA GLN A 12 -5.76 -6.19 3.81
C GLN A 12 -6.10 -5.20 2.69
N CYS A 13 -5.69 -5.50 1.46
CA CYS A 13 -6.14 -4.77 0.28
C CYS A 13 -7.64 -5.02 0.05
N ILE A 14 -8.42 -3.95 0.01
CA ILE A 14 -9.88 -3.96 -0.20
C ILE A 14 -10.31 -3.21 -1.46
N SER A 15 -9.41 -2.46 -2.10
CA SER A 15 -9.63 -1.86 -3.42
C SER A 15 -8.37 -1.96 -4.27
N VAL A 16 -8.57 -2.24 -5.55
CA VAL A 16 -7.54 -2.15 -6.60
C VAL A 16 -7.86 -1.07 -7.63
N GLU A 17 -8.73 -0.13 -7.27
CA GLU A 17 -9.06 0.98 -8.14
C GLU A 17 -7.81 1.84 -8.38
N PRO A 18 -7.60 2.33 -9.60
CA PRO A 18 -6.49 3.23 -9.85
C PRO A 18 -6.74 4.56 -9.14
N TRP A 19 -5.70 5.09 -8.49
CA TRP A 19 -5.77 6.35 -7.73
C TRP A 19 -4.83 7.42 -8.28
N LEU A 20 -3.91 7.04 -9.16
CA LEU A 20 -2.94 7.95 -9.76
C LEU A 20 -3.21 8.07 -11.26
N LEU A 21 -3.70 9.23 -11.70
CA LEU A 21 -3.83 9.56 -13.12
C LEU A 21 -2.62 10.41 -13.54
N ILE A 22 -1.71 9.81 -14.29
CA ILE A 22 -0.54 10.51 -14.81
C ILE A 22 -0.90 11.08 -16.20
N PRO A 23 -0.85 12.40 -16.40
CA PRO A 23 -1.17 12.99 -17.69
C PRO A 23 -0.18 12.52 -18.76
N GLY A 24 -0.71 11.88 -19.81
CA GLY A 24 0.09 11.31 -20.89
C GLY A 24 0.42 9.83 -20.72
N ASP A 25 0.00 9.22 -19.61
CA ASP A 25 -0.02 7.77 -19.45
C ASP A 25 -1.40 7.23 -19.84
N ASP A 26 -1.45 6.19 -20.66
CA ASP A 26 -2.71 5.60 -21.15
C ASP A 26 -3.31 4.64 -20.09
N GLU A 27 -2.48 4.16 -19.16
CA GLU A 27 -2.88 3.25 -18.10
C GLU A 27 -3.04 3.98 -16.76
N PRO A 28 -4.19 3.85 -16.08
CA PRO A 28 -4.42 4.53 -14.83
C PRO A 28 -3.56 3.86 -13.74
N GLY A 29 -2.63 4.62 -13.18
CA GLY A 29 -1.53 4.13 -12.37
C GLY A 29 -1.84 3.87 -10.90
N GLY A 30 -0.85 3.28 -10.23
CA GLY A 30 -0.78 3.21 -8.78
C GLY A 30 -1.40 1.98 -8.12
N CYS A 31 -1.80 0.94 -8.87
CA CYS A 31 -2.38 -0.25 -8.24
C CYS A 31 -2.06 -1.61 -8.92
N HIS A 32 -1.14 -1.63 -9.89
CA HIS A 32 -0.88 -2.81 -10.71
C HIS A 32 -0.34 -3.99 -9.91
N ASP A 33 0.42 -3.68 -8.86
CA ASP A 33 1.11 -4.63 -8.00
C ASP A 33 0.34 -4.94 -6.72
N LEU A 34 -0.97 -4.66 -6.70
CA LEU A 34 -1.87 -5.02 -5.60
C LEU A 34 -2.87 -6.10 -6.03
N THR A 35 -3.04 -7.07 -5.14
CA THR A 35 -3.95 -8.19 -5.25
C THR A 35 -5.09 -8.00 -4.25
N LEU A 36 -6.31 -7.88 -4.76
CA LEU A 36 -7.51 -7.70 -3.93
C LEU A 36 -7.65 -8.84 -2.91
N GLY A 37 -7.84 -8.48 -1.64
CA GLY A 37 -8.01 -9.40 -0.52
C GLY A 37 -6.70 -9.93 0.08
N LYS A 38 -5.54 -9.70 -0.55
CA LYS A 38 -4.23 -10.06 -0.01
C LYS A 38 -3.89 -9.17 1.19
N ILE A 39 -3.12 -9.74 2.13
CA ILE A 39 -2.62 -9.03 3.31
C ILE A 39 -1.19 -8.59 3.00
N TYR A 40 -0.90 -7.32 3.24
CA TYR A 40 0.39 -6.68 3.05
C TYR A 40 0.95 -6.16 4.37
N GLU A 41 2.26 -6.00 4.40
CA GLU A 41 2.97 -5.39 5.53
C GLU A 41 2.94 -3.86 5.41
N LEU A 42 2.37 -3.18 6.40
CA LEU A 42 2.42 -1.73 6.53
C LEU A 42 3.75 -1.31 7.17
N VAL A 43 4.57 -0.65 6.36
CA VAL A 43 5.89 -0.14 6.75
C VAL A 43 5.77 1.27 7.35
N GLY A 44 4.77 2.04 6.95
CA GLY A 44 4.58 3.40 7.45
C GLY A 44 3.26 4.03 7.05
N VAL A 45 2.92 5.12 7.73
CA VAL A 45 1.73 5.94 7.48
C VAL A 45 2.21 7.36 7.20
N GLU A 46 1.88 7.87 6.01
CA GLU A 46 2.37 9.14 5.51
C GLU A 46 1.21 10.13 5.27
N ALA A 47 1.54 11.41 5.13
CA ALA A 47 0.61 12.52 4.87
C ALA A 47 -0.64 12.50 5.79
N ASP A 48 -0.40 12.47 7.11
CA ASP A 48 -1.46 12.54 8.13
C ASP A 48 -2.48 11.39 8.03
N GLY A 49 -2.06 10.20 7.60
CA GLY A 49 -2.94 9.04 7.47
C GLY A 49 -3.60 8.89 6.12
N ALA A 50 -3.31 9.77 5.15
CA ALA A 50 -3.86 9.65 3.80
C ALA A 50 -3.23 8.53 2.99
N PHE A 51 -1.95 8.20 3.24
CA PHE A 51 -1.21 7.19 2.48
C PHE A 51 -0.56 6.15 3.38
N TYR A 52 -0.63 4.90 2.95
CA TYR A 52 0.03 3.75 3.53
C TYR A 52 1.22 3.37 2.68
N ARG A 53 2.38 3.19 3.32
CA ARG A 53 3.58 2.66 2.72
C ARG A 53 3.61 1.15 2.98
N ILE A 54 3.51 0.36 1.93
CA ILE A 54 3.36 -1.10 2.01
C ILE A 54 4.36 -1.77 1.08
N ILE A 55 4.79 -2.98 1.46
CA ILE A 55 5.52 -3.89 0.57
C ILE A 55 4.48 -4.61 -0.29
N ASP A 56 4.47 -4.38 -1.60
CA ASP A 56 3.46 -4.88 -2.55
C ASP A 56 3.82 -6.27 -3.14
N ASP A 57 3.16 -6.70 -4.24
CA ASP A 57 3.52 -7.95 -4.92
C ASP A 57 4.88 -7.93 -5.64
N SER A 58 5.49 -6.76 -5.81
CA SER A 58 6.83 -6.58 -6.40
C SER A 58 7.96 -6.68 -5.36
N ASP A 59 7.64 -6.93 -4.07
CA ASP A 59 8.59 -6.92 -2.94
C ASP A 59 9.26 -5.55 -2.69
N ASP A 60 8.75 -4.49 -3.33
CA ASP A 60 9.23 -3.12 -3.19
C ASP A 60 8.27 -2.30 -2.31
N ASP A 61 8.79 -1.24 -1.69
CA ASP A 61 7.99 -0.34 -0.89
C ASP A 61 7.34 0.75 -1.74
N TYR A 62 6.01 0.82 -1.72
CA TYR A 62 5.24 1.82 -2.46
C TYR A 62 4.18 2.49 -1.59
N LEU A 63 3.79 3.70 -2.00
CA LEU A 63 2.73 4.47 -1.35
C LEU A 63 1.41 4.24 -2.05
N TYR A 64 0.37 3.96 -1.27
CA TYR A 64 -0.99 3.78 -1.74
C TYR A 64 -1.96 4.51 -0.80
N PRO A 65 -3.13 4.92 -1.29
CA PRO A 65 -4.12 5.59 -0.45
C PRO A 65 -4.61 4.63 0.64
N ALA A 66 -4.68 5.13 1.87
CA ALA A 66 -5.11 4.35 3.04
C ALA A 66 -6.52 3.75 2.85
N SER A 67 -7.38 4.40 2.06
CA SER A 67 -8.72 3.93 1.73
C SER A 67 -8.76 2.61 0.96
N HIS A 68 -7.65 2.19 0.35
CA HIS A 68 -7.56 0.89 -0.34
C HIS A 68 -7.31 -0.27 0.62
N PHE A 69 -7.15 0.02 1.91
CA PHE A 69 -6.75 -0.96 2.90
C PHE A 69 -7.66 -0.97 4.11
N ARG A 70 -7.68 -2.12 4.77
CA ARG A 70 -8.31 -2.31 6.07
C ARG A 70 -7.29 -2.95 7.02
N GLU A 71 -7.11 -2.34 8.18
CA GLU A 71 -6.30 -2.93 9.27
C GLU A 71 -6.90 -4.27 9.71
N VAL A 72 -6.04 -5.27 9.97
CA VAL A 72 -6.43 -6.63 10.39
C VAL A 72 -5.95 -6.98 11.79
#